data_AF-A0A0N0E4E4-F1
#
_entry.id   AF-A0A0N0E4E4-F1
#
_cell.length_a   1.000
_cell.length_b   1.000
_cell.length_c   1.000
_cell.angle_alpha   90.00
_cell.angle_beta   90.00
_cell.angle_gamma   90.00
#
_symmetry.space_group_name_H-M   'P 1'
#
loop_
_entity.id
_entity.type
_entity.pdbx_description
1 polymer ?
#
loop_
_entity_poly.entity_id
_entity_poly.type
_entity_poly.pdbx_seq_one_letter_code
_entity_poly.pdbx_strand_id
1 'polypeptide(L)'
;MNLSLSLYEALTTASAPPDKAKAAADAWEAEMQNLASGSDLRQTEERLQASISEQGKDLRATMSEQVHELRTTISEQVHELRTTMNEQVHELRATMNEQAHELRATMNEQVHELRTTMKEQAHELRTLLKEQNHELRTLMFQQRAELRTQSHEQGSELRLLMQQQGADLRLSMSGLQAQINVMRWQIGLILICVAIPLLKLAFDLLTR
;
A
#
# COMPACT_ATOMS: atom_id res chain seq x y z
N MET A 1 -93.28 65.12 -21.05
CA MET A 1 -94.52 65.17 -21.84
C MET A 1 -95.39 64.02 -21.35
N ASN A 2 -96.60 64.31 -20.84
CA ASN A 2 -97.43 63.37 -20.09
C ASN A 2 -97.86 62.18 -20.97
N LEU A 3 -97.14 61.07 -20.87
CA LEU A 3 -97.49 59.80 -21.51
C LEU A 3 -98.90 59.32 -21.10
N SER A 4 -99.33 59.64 -19.88
CA SER A 4 -100.67 59.37 -19.35
C SER A 4 -101.80 60.05 -20.16
N LEU A 5 -101.58 61.27 -20.66
CA LEU A 5 -102.52 61.96 -21.54
C LEU A 5 -102.63 61.28 -22.91
N SER A 6 -101.50 60.85 -23.49
CA SER A 6 -101.49 60.19 -24.80
C SER A 6 -102.15 58.80 -24.77
N LEU A 7 -102.00 58.07 -23.67
CA LEU A 7 -102.58 56.73 -23.52
C LEU A 7 -104.07 56.80 -23.20
N TYR A 8 -104.49 57.81 -22.43
CA TYR A 8 -105.90 58.14 -22.20
C TYR A 8 -106.63 58.50 -23.51
N GLU A 9 -106.04 59.36 -24.36
CA GLU A 9 -106.62 59.70 -25.67
C GLU A 9 -106.67 58.50 -26.62
N ALA A 10 -105.65 57.63 -26.63
CA ALA A 10 -105.64 56.43 -27.46
C ALA A 10 -106.70 55.38 -27.05
N LEU A 11 -106.89 55.17 -25.74
CA LEU A 11 -107.89 54.22 -25.20
C LEU A 11 -109.33 54.72 -25.36
N THR A 12 -109.57 56.02 -25.24
CA THR A 12 -110.89 56.63 -25.48
C THR A 12 -111.26 56.63 -26.97
N THR A 13 -110.29 56.83 -27.86
CA THR A 13 -110.47 56.70 -29.32
C THR A 13 -110.80 55.25 -29.75
N ALA A 14 -110.33 54.25 -28.98
CA ALA A 14 -110.59 52.83 -29.22
C ALA A 14 -111.94 52.31 -28.64
N SER A 15 -112.87 53.20 -28.26
CA SER A 15 -114.22 52.85 -27.76
C SER A 15 -114.27 52.12 -26.40
N ALA A 16 -113.32 52.39 -25.49
CA ALA A 16 -113.40 51.95 -24.09
C ALA A 16 -114.18 52.96 -23.22
N PRO A 17 -115.00 52.51 -22.23
CA PRO A 17 -115.67 53.41 -21.29
C PRO A 17 -114.68 54.30 -20.52
N PRO A 18 -114.96 55.60 -20.33
CA PRO A 18 -114.01 56.57 -19.77
C PRO A 18 -113.48 56.19 -18.37
N ASP A 19 -114.31 55.54 -17.55
CA ASP A 19 -113.91 55.06 -16.21
C ASP A 19 -112.87 53.93 -16.25
N LYS A 20 -112.98 53.03 -17.24
CA LYS A 20 -112.02 51.93 -17.44
C LYS A 20 -110.74 52.41 -18.13
N ALA A 21 -110.85 53.36 -19.06
CA ALA A 21 -109.70 53.99 -19.70
C ALA A 21 -108.85 54.76 -18.68
N LYS A 22 -109.48 55.46 -17.74
CA LYS A 22 -108.80 56.12 -16.62
C LYS A 22 -108.13 55.12 -15.68
N ALA A 23 -108.84 54.07 -15.25
CA ALA A 23 -108.27 53.04 -14.39
C ALA A 23 -107.08 52.30 -15.02
N ALA A 24 -107.11 52.05 -16.33
CA ALA A 24 -106.00 51.44 -17.06
C ALA A 24 -104.79 52.39 -17.20
N ALA A 25 -105.04 53.69 -17.41
CA ALA A 25 -103.98 54.70 -17.41
C ALA A 25 -103.33 54.84 -16.03
N ASP A 26 -104.14 54.90 -14.96
CA ASP A 26 -103.68 54.97 -13.57
C ASP A 26 -102.91 53.69 -13.18
N ALA A 27 -103.35 52.51 -13.62
CA ALA A 27 -102.65 51.25 -13.40
C ALA A 27 -101.32 51.18 -14.16
N TRP A 28 -101.28 51.64 -15.41
CA TRP A 28 -100.05 51.68 -16.19
C TRP A 28 -99.06 52.73 -15.69
N GLU A 29 -99.54 53.86 -15.16
CA GLU A 29 -98.71 54.86 -14.51
C GLU A 29 -98.16 54.37 -13.16
N ALA A 30 -98.97 53.65 -12.37
CA ALA A 30 -98.51 52.96 -11.17
C ALA A 30 -97.46 51.87 -11.50
N GLU A 31 -97.63 51.15 -12.61
CA GLU A 31 -96.68 50.12 -13.05
C GLU A 31 -95.41 50.73 -13.66
N MET A 32 -95.50 51.85 -14.39
CA MET A 32 -94.35 52.63 -14.84
C MET A 32 -93.57 53.28 -13.69
N GLN A 33 -94.24 53.65 -12.60
CA GLN A 33 -93.57 54.10 -11.37
C GLN A 33 -92.89 52.96 -10.60
N ASN A 34 -93.37 51.73 -10.76
CA ASN A 34 -92.82 50.53 -10.11
C ASN A 34 -91.70 49.87 -10.94
N LEU A 35 -91.65 50.11 -12.25
CA LEU A 35 -90.54 49.70 -13.11
C LEU A 35 -89.28 50.46 -12.72
N ALA A 36 -88.17 49.73 -12.58
CA ALA A 36 -86.86 50.32 -12.31
C ALA A 36 -86.57 51.43 -13.35
N SER A 37 -86.37 52.64 -12.85
CA SER A 37 -86.11 53.80 -13.72
C SER A 37 -84.74 53.65 -14.39
N GLY A 38 -84.51 54.33 -15.52
CA GLY A 38 -83.20 54.32 -16.18
C GLY A 38 -82.03 54.77 -15.28
N SER A 39 -82.33 55.55 -14.24
CA SER A 39 -81.39 55.89 -13.16
C SER A 39 -80.99 54.69 -12.30
N ASP A 40 -81.95 53.82 -11.95
CA ASP A 40 -81.72 52.65 -11.10
C ASP A 40 -80.84 51.65 -11.85
N LEU A 41 -81.11 51.47 -13.15
CA LEU A 41 -80.28 50.63 -14.01
C LEU A 41 -78.82 51.14 -14.07
N ARG A 42 -78.62 52.44 -14.28
CA ARG A 42 -77.26 53.05 -14.26
C ARG A 42 -76.59 52.88 -12.91
N GLN A 43 -77.32 53.05 -11.80
CA GLN A 43 -76.78 52.84 -10.47
C GLN A 43 -76.35 51.38 -10.26
N THR A 44 -77.13 50.41 -10.74
CA THR A 44 -76.75 48.99 -10.67
C THR A 44 -75.53 48.66 -11.52
N GLU A 45 -75.42 49.24 -12.72
CA GLU A 45 -74.25 49.07 -13.60
C GLU A 45 -72.97 49.63 -12.95
N GLU A 46 -73.03 50.87 -12.44
CA GLU A 46 -71.90 51.50 -11.74
C GLU A 46 -71.48 50.69 -10.51
N ARG A 47 -72.44 50.16 -9.75
CA ARG A 47 -72.18 49.30 -8.59
C ARG A 47 -71.54 47.98 -8.99
N LEU A 48 -72.00 47.34 -10.07
CA LEU A 48 -71.41 46.11 -10.59
C LEU A 48 -69.99 46.36 -11.10
N GLN A 49 -69.77 47.45 -11.84
CA GLN A 49 -68.45 47.81 -12.35
C GLN A 49 -67.47 48.11 -11.21
N ALA A 50 -67.92 48.80 -10.16
CA ALA A 50 -67.13 49.02 -8.94
C ALA A 50 -66.79 47.69 -8.25
N SER A 51 -67.77 46.79 -8.08
CA SER A 51 -67.56 45.49 -7.45
C SER A 51 -66.60 44.59 -8.24
N ILE A 52 -66.72 44.53 -9.56
CA ILE A 52 -65.80 43.78 -10.43
C ILE A 52 -64.39 44.37 -10.36
N SER A 53 -64.26 45.69 -10.34
CA SER A 53 -62.97 46.37 -10.21
C SER A 53 -62.30 46.07 -8.87
N GLU A 54 -63.07 46.07 -7.78
CA GLU A 54 -62.60 45.73 -6.43
C GLU A 54 -62.16 44.27 -6.35
N GLN A 55 -62.99 43.32 -6.80
CA GLN A 55 -62.63 41.91 -6.87
C GLN A 55 -61.38 41.66 -7.73
N GLY A 56 -61.23 42.38 -8.84
CA GLY A 56 -60.05 42.29 -9.70
C GLY A 56 -58.77 42.78 -9.01
N LYS A 57 -58.87 43.83 -8.16
CA LYS A 57 -57.74 44.30 -7.35
C LYS A 57 -57.38 43.31 -6.25
N ASP A 58 -58.38 42.79 -5.54
CA ASP A 58 -58.16 41.80 -4.48
C ASP A 58 -57.51 40.54 -5.03
N LEU A 59 -58.04 40.00 -6.13
CA LEU A 59 -57.45 38.83 -6.78
C LEU A 59 -55.99 39.07 -7.19
N ARG A 60 -55.68 40.25 -7.73
CA ARG A 60 -54.31 40.61 -8.11
C ARG A 60 -53.40 40.73 -6.88
N ALA A 61 -53.90 41.30 -5.79
CA ALA A 61 -53.15 41.40 -4.54
C ALA A 61 -52.84 40.00 -3.97
N THR A 62 -53.86 39.14 -3.86
CA THR A 62 -53.69 37.76 -3.37
C THR A 62 -52.73 36.96 -4.25
N MET A 63 -52.85 37.07 -5.58
CA MET A 63 -51.93 36.39 -6.50
C MET A 63 -50.49 36.90 -6.35
N SER A 64 -50.31 38.21 -6.18
CA SER A 64 -48.99 38.81 -5.95
C SER A 64 -48.35 38.33 -4.65
N GLU A 65 -49.16 38.19 -3.59
CA GLU A 65 -48.72 37.69 -2.29
C GLU A 65 -48.30 36.22 -2.38
N GLN A 66 -49.12 35.36 -3.00
CA GLN A 66 -48.79 33.95 -3.22
C GLN A 66 -47.51 33.77 -4.04
N VAL A 67 -47.32 34.58 -5.10
CA VAL A 67 -46.09 34.55 -5.90
C VAL A 67 -44.88 34.96 -5.06
N HIS A 68 -45.04 35.95 -4.17
CA HIS A 68 -43.97 36.39 -3.29
C HIS A 68 -43.60 35.30 -2.27
N GLU A 69 -44.58 34.69 -1.62
CA GLU A 69 -44.37 33.58 -0.69
C GLU A 69 -43.66 32.40 -1.37
N LEU A 70 -44.16 31.96 -2.53
CA LEU A 70 -43.53 30.89 -3.30
C LEU A 70 -42.07 31.20 -3.65
N ARG A 71 -41.79 32.45 -4.05
CA ARG A 71 -40.42 32.87 -4.37
C ARG A 71 -39.51 32.81 -3.14
N THR A 72 -40.00 33.24 -1.99
CA THR A 72 -39.27 33.20 -0.73
C THR A 72 -38.98 31.75 -0.32
N THR A 73 -40.00 30.89 -0.31
CA THR A 73 -39.83 29.46 0.03
C THR A 73 -38.85 28.76 -0.91
N ILE A 74 -38.93 29.00 -2.22
CA ILE A 74 -37.98 28.42 -3.18
C ILE A 74 -36.56 28.92 -2.89
N SER A 75 -36.40 30.21 -2.59
CA SER A 75 -35.08 30.78 -2.27
C SER A 75 -34.47 30.17 -1.01
N GLU A 76 -35.29 29.93 0.02
CA GLU A 76 -34.87 29.28 1.27
C GLU A 76 -34.45 27.83 1.02
N GLN A 77 -35.26 27.05 0.29
CA GLN A 77 -34.95 25.66 -0.04
C GLN A 77 -33.66 25.53 -0.87
N VAL A 78 -33.43 26.44 -1.83
CA VAL A 78 -32.19 26.47 -2.61
C VAL A 78 -30.99 26.80 -1.72
N HIS A 79 -31.15 27.70 -0.76
CA HIS A 79 -30.09 28.04 0.18
C HIS A 79 -29.74 26.83 1.07
N GLU A 80 -30.74 26.18 1.65
CA GLU A 80 -30.58 25.00 2.49
C GLU A 80 -29.91 23.84 1.73
N LEU A 81 -30.37 23.56 0.50
CA LEU A 81 -29.76 22.54 -0.35
C LEU A 81 -28.27 22.85 -0.61
N ARG A 82 -27.94 24.13 -0.86
CA ARG A 82 -26.55 24.55 -1.09
C ARG A 82 -25.69 24.40 0.15
N THR A 83 -26.21 24.71 1.34
CA THR A 83 -25.48 24.54 2.60
C THR A 83 -25.23 23.06 2.87
N THR A 84 -26.24 22.20 2.76
CA THR A 84 -26.10 20.75 2.95
C THR A 84 -25.12 20.13 1.96
N MET A 85 -25.18 20.54 0.68
CA MET A 85 -24.24 20.05 -0.32
C MET A 85 -22.80 20.45 0.01
N ASN A 86 -22.57 21.69 0.47
CA ASN A 86 -21.24 22.14 0.87
C ASN A 86 -20.72 21.35 2.08
N GLU A 87 -21.57 21.11 3.08
CA GLU A 87 -21.21 20.31 4.27
C GLU A 87 -20.79 18.88 3.88
N GLN A 88 -21.58 18.22 3.03
CA GLN A 88 -21.26 16.88 2.52
C GLN A 88 -19.93 16.85 1.75
N VAL A 89 -19.67 17.87 0.92
CA VAL A 89 -18.39 17.98 0.21
C VAL A 89 -17.22 18.17 1.19
N HIS A 90 -17.41 18.97 2.24
CA HIS A 90 -16.39 19.17 3.28
C HIS A 90 -16.10 17.88 4.06
N GLU A 91 -17.14 17.14 4.45
CA GLU A 91 -17.02 15.86 5.14
C GLU A 91 -16.31 14.80 4.27
N LEU A 92 -16.68 14.72 2.98
CA LEU A 92 -16.01 13.84 2.03
C LEU A 92 -14.53 14.18 1.87
N ARG A 93 -14.18 15.48 1.87
CA ARG A 93 -12.79 15.92 1.82
C ARG A 93 -12.01 15.56 3.09
N ALA A 94 -12.64 15.70 4.25
CA ALA A 94 -12.03 15.37 5.53
C ALA A 94 -11.74 13.88 5.63
N THR A 95 -12.73 13.04 5.32
CA THR A 95 -12.59 11.57 5.30
C THR A 95 -11.54 11.10 4.30
N MET A 96 -11.50 11.66 3.10
CA MET A 96 -10.45 11.33 2.11
C MET A 96 -9.05 11.70 2.61
N ASN A 97 -8.89 12.83 3.28
CA ASN A 97 -7.61 13.24 3.86
C ASN A 97 -7.18 12.31 5.00
N GLU A 98 -8.11 11.92 5.88
CA GLU A 98 -7.84 11.00 6.97
C GLU A 98 -7.38 9.64 6.44
N GLN A 99 -8.10 9.06 5.47
CA GLN A 99 -7.69 7.82 4.81
C GLN A 99 -6.31 7.94 4.15
N ALA A 100 -6.00 9.08 3.52
CA ALA A 100 -4.68 9.29 2.93
C ALA A 100 -3.56 9.38 3.99
N HIS A 101 -3.86 9.94 5.16
CA HIS A 101 -2.93 9.98 6.29
C HIS A 101 -2.71 8.60 6.90
N GLU A 102 -3.77 7.82 7.12
CA GLU A 102 -3.68 6.44 7.59
C GLU A 102 -2.85 5.58 6.64
N LEU A 103 -3.13 5.64 5.34
CA LEU A 103 -2.38 4.89 4.33
C LEU A 103 -0.89 5.22 4.34
N ARG A 104 -0.54 6.50 4.50
CA ARG A 104 0.88 6.92 4.64
C ARG A 104 1.51 6.40 5.92
N ALA A 105 0.77 6.39 7.03
CA ALA A 105 1.27 5.87 8.30
C ALA A 105 1.56 4.36 8.19
N THR A 106 0.62 3.57 7.66
CA THR A 106 0.78 2.13 7.46
C THR A 106 1.95 1.82 6.51
N MET A 107 2.09 2.58 5.42
CA MET A 107 3.20 2.40 4.48
C MET A 107 4.56 2.69 5.16
N ASN A 108 4.65 3.74 5.97
CA ASN A 108 5.87 4.07 6.70
C ASN A 108 6.24 2.99 7.72
N GLU A 109 5.24 2.43 8.43
CA GLU A 109 5.44 1.33 9.37
C GLU A 109 5.99 0.09 8.68
N GLN A 110 5.38 -0.34 7.57
CA GLN A 110 5.85 -1.48 6.77
C GLN A 110 7.29 -1.27 6.26
N VAL A 111 7.63 -0.07 5.80
CA VAL A 111 9.00 0.26 5.39
C VAL A 111 9.97 0.16 6.56
N HIS A 112 9.55 0.58 7.75
CA HIS A 112 10.36 0.50 8.95
C HIS A 112 10.61 -0.94 9.40
N GLU A 113 9.56 -1.78 9.38
CA GLU A 113 9.66 -3.21 9.68
C GLU A 113 10.61 -3.91 8.71
N LEU A 114 10.41 -3.73 7.39
CA LEU A 114 11.30 -4.29 6.36
C LEU A 114 12.76 -3.90 6.57
N ARG A 115 13.02 -2.65 6.93
CA ARG A 115 14.37 -2.16 7.20
C ARG A 115 14.98 -2.82 8.43
N THR A 116 14.20 -3.07 9.46
CA THR A 116 14.65 -3.75 10.68
C THR A 116 14.97 -5.21 10.39
N THR A 117 14.06 -5.93 9.73
CA THR A 117 14.28 -7.33 9.34
C THR A 117 15.52 -7.50 8.46
N MET A 118 15.72 -6.59 7.49
CA MET A 118 16.91 -6.65 6.62
C MET A 118 18.22 -6.43 7.41
N LYS A 119 18.20 -5.56 8.43
CA LYS A 119 19.37 -5.35 9.31
C LYS A 119 19.66 -6.57 10.17
N GLU A 120 18.63 -7.21 10.70
CA GLU A 120 18.77 -8.44 11.50
C GLU A 120 19.36 -9.57 10.65
N GLN A 121 18.80 -9.82 9.47
CA GLN A 121 19.33 -10.82 8.54
C GLN A 121 20.77 -10.54 8.14
N ALA A 122 21.13 -9.28 7.87
CA ALA A 122 22.51 -8.92 7.56
C ALA A 122 23.45 -9.15 8.76
N HIS A 123 22.98 -8.94 9.99
CA HIS A 123 23.75 -9.23 11.20
C HIS A 123 23.95 -10.73 11.40
N GLU A 124 22.90 -11.52 11.24
CA GLU A 124 22.94 -12.99 11.33
C GLU A 124 23.93 -13.57 10.31
N LEU A 125 23.82 -13.17 9.04
CA LEU A 125 24.75 -13.60 7.99
C LEU A 125 26.21 -13.24 8.31
N ARG A 126 26.45 -12.05 8.88
CA ARG A 126 27.79 -11.63 9.28
C ARG A 126 28.34 -12.47 10.44
N THR A 127 27.50 -12.85 11.39
CA THR A 127 27.88 -13.72 12.51
C THR A 127 28.19 -15.14 12.02
N LEU A 128 27.31 -15.71 11.19
CA LEU A 128 27.53 -17.03 10.58
C LEU A 128 28.85 -17.09 9.80
N LEU A 129 29.12 -16.07 8.98
CA LEU A 129 30.36 -16.01 8.20
C LEU A 129 31.61 -15.91 9.09
N LYS A 130 31.54 -15.19 10.21
CA LYS A 130 32.65 -15.12 11.18
C LYS A 130 32.90 -16.47 11.83
N GLU A 131 31.84 -17.18 12.22
CA GLU A 131 31.93 -18.49 12.84
C GLU A 131 32.54 -19.51 11.87
N GLN A 132 32.03 -19.60 10.64
CA GLN A 132 32.61 -20.47 9.61
C GLN A 132 34.08 -20.13 9.31
N ASN A 133 34.44 -18.84 9.28
CA ASN A 133 35.84 -18.46 9.07
C ASN A 133 36.73 -18.89 10.25
N HIS A 134 36.22 -18.81 11.48
CA HIS A 134 36.92 -19.25 12.67
C HIS A 134 37.11 -20.77 12.68
N GLU A 135 36.05 -21.54 12.39
CA GLU A 135 36.11 -23.00 12.27
C GLU A 135 37.13 -23.43 11.22
N LEU A 136 37.09 -22.82 10.03
CA LEU A 136 38.03 -23.12 8.95
C LEU A 136 39.49 -22.82 9.36
N ARG A 137 39.74 -21.71 10.07
CA ARG A 137 41.07 -21.39 10.59
C ARG A 137 41.55 -22.42 11.61
N THR A 138 40.68 -22.85 12.51
CA THR A 138 40.99 -23.86 13.51
C THR A 138 41.33 -25.20 12.87
N LEU A 139 40.53 -25.64 11.89
CA LEU A 139 40.78 -26.87 11.14
C LEU A 139 42.11 -26.81 10.38
N MET A 140 42.40 -25.69 9.71
CA MET A 140 43.68 -25.48 9.03
C MET A 140 44.87 -25.51 10.00
N PHE A 141 44.71 -24.99 11.22
CA PHE A 141 45.77 -25.04 12.23
C PHE A 141 46.00 -26.46 12.74
N GLN A 142 44.93 -27.22 13.00
CA GLN A 142 45.00 -28.62 13.40
C GLN A 142 45.68 -29.46 12.33
N GLN A 143 45.25 -29.34 11.07
CA GLN A 143 45.85 -30.06 9.95
C GLN A 143 47.33 -29.72 9.77
N ARG A 144 47.71 -28.44 9.94
CA ARG A 144 49.12 -28.04 9.92
C ARG A 144 49.93 -28.67 11.06
N ALA A 145 49.36 -28.73 12.26
CA ALA A 145 50.02 -29.34 13.41
C ALA A 145 50.24 -30.85 13.19
N GLU A 146 49.22 -31.54 12.69
CA GLU A 146 49.28 -32.97 12.36
C GLU A 146 50.30 -33.29 11.26
N LEU A 147 50.33 -32.50 10.18
CA LEU A 147 51.35 -32.64 9.14
C LEU A 147 52.76 -32.43 9.69
N ARG A 148 52.93 -31.51 10.65
CA ARG A 148 54.22 -31.24 11.27
C ARG A 148 54.69 -32.39 12.15
N THR A 149 53.79 -32.99 12.94
CA THR A 149 54.11 -34.15 13.76
C THR A 149 54.46 -35.36 12.89
N GLN A 150 53.68 -35.63 11.85
CA GLN A 150 53.94 -36.72 10.91
C GLN A 150 55.29 -36.55 10.21
N SER A 151 55.61 -35.35 9.72
CA SER A 151 56.90 -35.07 9.09
C SER A 151 58.07 -35.23 10.07
N HIS A 152 57.89 -34.84 11.32
CA HIS A 152 58.92 -35.01 12.35
C HIS A 152 59.16 -36.48 12.68
N GLU A 153 58.09 -37.26 12.84
CA GLU A 153 58.13 -38.70 13.09
C GLU A 153 58.83 -39.43 11.94
N GLN A 154 58.40 -39.21 10.70
CA GLN A 154 59.06 -39.76 9.50
C GLN A 154 60.54 -39.39 9.41
N GLY A 155 60.89 -38.14 9.74
CA GLY A 155 62.28 -37.69 9.78
C GLY A 155 63.11 -38.40 10.85
N SER A 156 62.52 -38.69 12.01
CA SER A 156 63.17 -39.42 13.09
C SER A 156 63.37 -40.90 12.76
N GLU A 157 62.37 -41.55 12.17
CA GLU A 157 62.45 -42.94 11.68
C GLU A 157 63.53 -43.09 10.61
N LEU A 158 63.54 -42.20 9.61
CA LEU A 158 64.56 -42.21 8.57
C LEU A 158 65.98 -42.07 9.15
N ARG A 159 66.15 -41.22 10.17
CA ARG A 159 67.44 -41.03 10.85
C ARG A 159 67.86 -42.29 11.60
N LEU A 160 66.94 -42.96 12.30
CA LEU A 160 67.21 -44.22 12.98
C LEU A 160 67.62 -45.32 11.99
N LEU A 161 66.90 -45.45 10.88
CA LEU A 161 67.24 -46.41 9.82
C LEU A 161 68.62 -46.15 9.23
N MET A 162 68.96 -44.88 8.93
CA MET A 162 70.30 -44.53 8.45
C MET A 162 71.40 -44.83 9.47
N GLN A 163 71.16 -44.57 10.76
CA GLN A 163 72.12 -44.89 11.83
C GLN A 163 72.31 -46.40 11.98
N GLN A 164 71.22 -47.18 11.93
CA GLN A 164 71.26 -48.63 12.02
C GLN A 164 72.02 -49.24 10.84
N GLN A 165 71.70 -48.82 9.61
CA GLN A 165 72.41 -49.26 8.41
C GLN A 165 73.89 -48.86 8.46
N GLY A 166 74.22 -47.64 8.91
CA GLY A 166 75.60 -47.20 9.07
C GLY A 166 76.38 -48.02 10.11
N ALA A 167 75.75 -48.36 11.24
CA ALA A 167 76.35 -49.22 12.26
C ALA A 167 76.58 -50.65 11.74
N ASP A 168 75.61 -51.22 11.04
CA ASP A 168 75.68 -52.56 10.47
C ASP A 168 76.76 -52.67 9.38
N LEU A 169 76.83 -51.68 8.48
CA LEU A 169 77.91 -51.57 7.50
C LEU A 169 79.29 -51.48 8.17
N ARG A 170 79.41 -50.75 9.28
CA ARG A 170 80.67 -50.62 10.02
C ARG A 170 81.10 -51.93 10.68
N LEU A 171 80.15 -52.68 11.25
CA LEU A 171 80.40 -54.01 11.80
C LEU A 171 80.80 -55.01 10.71
N SER A 172 80.13 -54.96 9.55
CA SER A 172 80.49 -55.78 8.40
C SER A 172 81.90 -55.48 7.90
N MET A 173 82.27 -54.19 7.80
CA MET A 173 83.63 -53.77 7.42
C MET A 173 84.68 -54.21 8.44
N SER A 174 84.42 -54.07 9.75
CA SER A 174 85.37 -54.51 10.79
C SER A 174 85.53 -56.03 10.79
N GLY A 175 84.45 -56.78 10.56
CA GLY A 175 84.47 -58.23 10.37
C GLY A 175 85.33 -58.64 9.17
N LEU A 176 85.13 -58.00 8.01
CA LEU A 176 85.96 -58.23 6.81
C LEU A 176 87.43 -57.90 7.08
N GLN A 177 87.73 -56.79 7.76
CA GLN A 177 89.10 -56.40 8.09
C GLN A 177 89.76 -57.38 9.06
N ALA A 178 89.01 -57.91 10.03
CA ALA A 178 89.48 -58.97 10.92
C ALA A 178 89.79 -60.26 10.14
N GLN A 179 88.91 -60.67 9.21
CA GLN A 179 89.16 -61.81 8.33
C GLN A 179 90.42 -61.60 7.47
N ILE A 180 90.60 -60.42 6.89
CA ILE A 180 91.82 -60.08 6.12
C ILE A 180 93.06 -60.19 7.01
N ASN A 181 93.01 -59.69 8.25
CA ASN A 181 94.14 -59.80 9.17
C ASN A 181 94.45 -61.26 9.54
N VAL A 182 93.44 -62.08 9.77
CA VAL A 182 93.59 -63.53 10.00
C VAL A 182 94.18 -64.21 8.78
N MET A 183 93.67 -63.93 7.58
CA MET A 183 94.21 -64.46 6.32
C MET A 183 95.67 -64.06 6.12
N ARG A 184 96.03 -62.81 6.39
CA ARG A 184 97.43 -62.33 6.35
C ARG A 184 98.31 -63.10 7.33
N TRP A 185 97.83 -63.35 8.55
CA TRP A 185 98.54 -64.17 9.54
C TRP A 185 98.69 -65.62 9.08
N GLN A 186 97.63 -66.24 8.57
CA GLN A 186 97.67 -67.61 8.04
C GLN A 186 98.66 -67.75 6.89
N ILE A 187 98.66 -66.81 5.94
CA ILE A 187 99.63 -66.76 4.84
C ILE A 187 101.06 -66.64 5.39
N GLY A 188 101.29 -65.76 6.37
CA GLY A 188 102.59 -65.60 7.01
C GLY A 188 103.07 -66.87 7.71
N LEU A 189 102.19 -67.56 8.43
CA LEU A 189 102.50 -68.81 9.11
C LEU A 189 102.83 -69.92 8.11
N ILE A 190 102.05 -70.06 7.03
CA ILE A 190 102.32 -71.00 5.94
C ILE A 190 103.68 -70.70 5.29
N LEU A 191 103.97 -69.43 4.99
CA LEU A 191 105.26 -69.02 4.41
C LEU A 191 106.44 -69.40 5.32
N ILE A 192 106.33 -69.19 6.62
CA ILE A 192 107.35 -69.60 7.60
C ILE A 192 107.50 -71.13 7.63
N CYS A 193 106.38 -71.86 7.70
CA CYS A 193 106.38 -73.32 7.70
C CYS A 193 107.02 -73.93 6.44
N VAL A 194 106.92 -73.27 5.29
CA VAL A 194 107.56 -73.71 4.03
C VAL A 194 109.03 -73.25 3.96
N ALA A 195 109.33 -72.02 4.40
CA ALA A 195 110.67 -71.45 4.30
C ALA A 195 111.70 -72.10 5.25
N ILE A 196 111.32 -72.42 6.49
CA ILE A 196 112.22 -73.05 7.47
C ILE A 196 112.80 -74.40 6.96
N PRO A 197 111.99 -75.38 6.50
CA PRO A 197 112.54 -76.63 5.98
C PRO A 197 113.36 -76.43 4.71
N LEU A 198 113.00 -75.48 3.83
CA LEU A 198 113.81 -75.14 2.65
C LEU A 198 115.18 -74.56 3.05
N LEU A 199 115.23 -73.66 4.01
CA LEU A 199 116.48 -73.09 4.54
C LEU A 199 117.34 -74.15 5.23
N LYS A 200 116.73 -75.05 6.01
CA LYS A 200 117.44 -76.18 6.62
C LYS A 200 118.04 -77.10 5.55
N LEU A 201 117.27 -77.43 4.52
CA LEU A 201 117.72 -78.26 3.41
C LEU A 201 118.85 -77.60 2.61
N ALA A 202 118.77 -76.28 2.39
CA ALA A 202 119.82 -75.51 1.73
C ALA A 202 121.11 -75.43 2.59
N PHE A 203 120.98 -75.27 3.91
CA PHE A 203 122.13 -75.27 4.84
C PHE A 203 122.80 -76.63 4.92
N ASP A 204 122.03 -77.72 5.02
CA ASP A 204 122.53 -79.11 5.00
C ASP A 204 123.24 -79.43 3.67
N LEU A 205 122.82 -78.83 2.55
CA LEU A 205 123.52 -78.92 1.26
C LEU A 205 124.81 -78.11 1.20
N LEU A 206 124.92 -76.99 1.91
CA LEU A 206 126.08 -76.09 1.88
C LEU A 206 127.18 -76.50 2.87
N THR A 207 126.84 -77.36 3.83
CA THR A 207 127.76 -77.90 4.87
C THR A 207 128.30 -79.31 4.55
N ARG A 208 127.98 -79.83 3.36
CA ARG A 208 128.50 -81.07 2.79
C ARG A 208 129.57 -80.77 1.74
#